data_AF-A0A519B956-F1
#
_entry.id   AF-A0A519B956-F1
#
_cell.length_a   1.000
_cell.length_b   1.000
_cell.length_c   1.000
_cell.angle_alpha   90.00
_cell.angle_beta   90.00
_cell.angle_gamma   90.00
#
_symmetry.space_group_name_H-M   'P 1'
#
loop_
_entity.id
_entity.type
_entity.pdbx_description
1 polymer ?
#
loop_
_entity_poly.entity_id
_entity_poly.type
_entity_poly.pdbx_seq_one_letter_code
_entity_poly.pdbx_strand_id
1 'polypeptide(L)'
;MSRVIFLRLLIGLLGIVFIVLTFWLGAYFHLNVSTKIVIVLAFALAAILAEIVIAIDNLEKRLKAAFPSLELPLKEQIAINETIMLYNRLKKKKSDISTRIALEDFEKIHILLKQAEKGGDFIFHDIYAAKLIALKELKPGQSFKVVSNLIEPFYWGYGKDVTEHTKQNYRQAKRGVHIERIFLLKDEDDFSKIKEIMDEQAKNSIDVFYVFQNELDKMLPYASFAISEELSIGIISHREDLLGKITVTSNNQIITELAWQFDIIKKQSKKFNAAK
;
A
#
# COMPACT_ATOMS: atom_id res chain seq x y z
N MET A 1 -27.18 14.47 22.56
CA MET A 1 -28.35 14.07 21.73
C MET A 1 -27.86 13.85 20.30
N SER A 2 -28.18 12.72 19.65
CA SER A 2 -27.72 12.46 18.27
C SER A 2 -28.29 13.52 17.31
N ARG A 3 -27.50 14.02 16.34
CA ARG A 3 -27.95 14.96 15.30
C ARG A 3 -29.24 14.48 14.60
N VAL A 4 -29.42 13.17 14.49
CA VAL A 4 -30.61 12.53 13.91
C VAL A 4 -31.86 12.73 14.77
N ILE A 5 -31.72 12.65 16.10
CA ILE A 5 -32.82 12.85 17.05
C ILE A 5 -33.24 14.32 17.05
N PHE A 6 -32.28 15.24 16.99
CA PHE A 6 -32.55 16.67 16.87
C PHE A 6 -33.29 17.01 15.57
N LEU A 7 -32.86 16.44 14.44
CA LEU A 7 -33.51 16.65 13.14
C LEU A 7 -34.94 16.09 13.10
N ARG A 8 -35.18 14.91 13.70
CA ARG A 8 -36.54 14.35 13.83
C ARG A 8 -37.46 15.24 14.65
N LEU A 9 -36.98 15.76 15.77
CA LEU A 9 -37.74 16.69 16.61
C LEU A 9 -38.03 18.00 15.87
N LEU A 10 -37.08 18.52 15.09
CA LEU A 10 -37.24 19.72 14.29
C LEU A 10 -38.27 19.53 13.16
N ILE A 11 -38.23 18.41 12.44
CA ILE A 11 -39.20 18.07 11.38
C ILE A 11 -40.60 17.92 11.99
N GLY A 12 -40.73 17.21 13.11
CA GLY A 12 -41.99 17.06 13.83
C GLY A 12 -42.57 18.41 14.29
N LEU A 13 -41.73 19.29 14.85
CA LEU A 13 -42.12 20.63 15.26
C LEU A 13 -42.59 21.48 14.07
N LEU A 14 -41.84 21.48 12.96
CA LEU A 14 -42.20 22.22 11.74
C LEU A 14 -43.52 21.71 11.15
N GLY A 15 -43.78 20.40 11.21
CA GLY A 15 -45.05 19.82 10.77
C GLY A 15 -46.24 20.27 11.61
N ILE A 16 -46.10 20.33 12.93
CA ILE A 16 -47.16 20.83 13.82
C ILE A 16 -47.43 22.31 13.53
N VAL A 17 -46.37 23.13 13.43
CA VAL A 17 -46.50 24.56 13.10
C VAL A 17 -47.20 24.77 11.76
N PHE A 18 -46.87 23.94 10.76
CA PHE A 18 -47.47 24.03 9.43
C PHE A 18 -48.95 23.61 9.42
N ILE A 19 -49.32 22.56 10.17
CA ILE A 19 -50.74 22.18 10.34
C ILE A 19 -51.53 23.36 10.92
N VAL A 20 -51.02 23.97 11.99
CA VAL A 20 -51.65 25.14 12.63
C VAL A 20 -51.79 26.31 11.64
N LEU A 21 -50.74 26.62 10.87
CA LEU A 21 -50.77 27.67 9.84
C LEU A 21 -51.75 27.35 8.70
N THR A 22 -51.88 26.08 8.30
CA THR A 22 -52.82 25.65 7.24
C THR A 22 -54.27 25.80 7.69
N PHE A 23 -54.57 25.47 8.94
CA PHE A 23 -55.90 25.70 9.52
C PHE A 23 -56.18 27.21 9.68
N TRP A 24 -55.20 28.00 10.12
CA TRP A 24 -55.32 29.46 10.25
C TRP A 24 -55.54 30.15 8.89
N LEU A 25 -54.71 29.85 7.89
CA LEU A 25 -54.88 30.33 6.50
C LEU A 25 -56.21 29.88 5.93
N GLY A 26 -56.59 28.63 6.18
CA GLY A 26 -57.86 28.09 5.71
C GLY A 26 -59.08 28.72 6.38
N ALA A 27 -58.95 29.28 7.58
CA ALA A 27 -59.99 30.06 8.24
C ALA A 27 -60.04 31.50 7.69
N TYR A 28 -58.88 32.10 7.39
CA TYR A 28 -58.76 33.46 6.88
C TYR A 28 -59.14 33.60 5.40
N PHE A 29 -58.84 32.59 4.57
CA PHE A 29 -59.06 32.60 3.11
C PHE A 29 -60.23 31.71 2.65
N HIS A 30 -61.06 31.20 3.57
CA HIS A 30 -62.20 30.32 3.27
C HIS A 30 -61.86 29.10 2.39
N LEU A 31 -60.72 28.45 2.62
CA LEU A 31 -60.35 27.24 1.88
C LEU A 31 -61.34 26.12 2.17
N ASN A 32 -61.78 25.41 1.12
CA ASN A 32 -62.62 24.23 1.27
C ASN A 32 -61.89 23.12 2.03
N VAL A 33 -62.66 22.29 2.74
CA VAL A 33 -62.15 21.19 3.58
C VAL A 33 -61.24 20.24 2.79
N SER A 34 -61.59 19.94 1.53
CA SER A 34 -60.79 19.12 0.62
C SER A 34 -59.40 19.70 0.38
N THR A 35 -59.28 21.01 0.17
CA THR A 35 -57.98 21.68 -0.05
C THR A 35 -57.11 21.62 1.19
N LYS A 36 -57.69 21.80 2.39
CA LYS A 36 -56.94 21.68 3.67
C LYS A 36 -56.42 20.25 3.86
N ILE A 37 -57.24 19.25 3.59
CA ILE A 37 -56.85 17.84 3.68
C ILE A 37 -55.70 17.52 2.72
N VAL A 38 -55.77 17.98 1.47
CA VAL A 38 -54.70 17.75 0.47
C VAL A 38 -53.38 18.39 0.91
N ILE A 39 -53.41 19.62 1.44
CA ILE A 39 -52.19 20.30 1.93
C ILE A 39 -51.58 19.56 3.12
N VAL A 40 -52.40 19.14 4.10
CA VAL A 40 -51.94 18.38 5.27
C VAL A 40 -51.36 17.02 4.85
N LEU A 41 -52.02 16.30 3.93
CA LEU A 41 -51.54 15.02 3.43
C LEU A 41 -50.22 15.17 2.63
N ALA A 42 -50.09 16.20 1.80
CA ALA A 42 -48.86 16.46 1.05
C ALA A 42 -47.68 16.73 1.98
N PHE A 43 -47.90 17.47 3.08
CA PHE A 43 -46.86 17.72 4.08
C PHE A 43 -46.53 16.48 4.90
N ALA A 44 -47.54 15.72 5.34
CA ALA A 44 -47.32 14.44 6.03
C ALA A 44 -46.48 13.49 5.15
N LEU A 45 -46.77 13.43 3.86
CA LEU A 45 -45.99 12.66 2.90
C LEU A 45 -44.54 13.17 2.77
N ALA A 46 -44.34 14.50 2.69
CA ALA A 46 -43.00 15.09 2.65
C ALA A 46 -42.17 14.80 3.91
N ALA A 47 -42.80 14.84 5.10
CA ALA A 47 -42.16 14.51 6.36
C ALA A 47 -41.75 13.02 6.41
N ILE A 48 -42.63 12.12 5.96
CA ILE A 48 -42.34 10.68 5.86
C ILE A 48 -41.18 10.44 4.88
N LEU A 49 -41.18 11.08 3.71
CA LEU A 49 -40.09 10.98 2.74
C LEU A 49 -38.76 11.47 3.31
N ALA A 50 -38.77 12.59 4.06
CA ALA A 50 -37.58 13.08 4.73
C ALA A 50 -37.04 12.09 5.77
N GLU A 51 -37.90 11.46 6.57
CA GLU A 51 -37.48 10.42 7.51
C GLU A 51 -36.91 9.18 6.82
N ILE A 52 -37.50 8.77 5.69
CA ILE A 52 -36.99 7.66 4.88
C ILE A 52 -35.59 7.98 4.37
N VAL A 53 -35.36 9.18 3.81
CA VAL A 53 -34.04 9.61 3.35
C VAL A 53 -33.03 9.62 4.50
N ILE A 54 -33.39 10.16 5.67
CA ILE A 54 -32.52 10.15 6.86
C ILE A 54 -32.21 8.72 7.34
N ALA A 55 -33.18 7.82 7.27
CA ALA A 55 -32.99 6.43 7.64
C ALA A 55 -32.05 5.72 6.66
N ILE A 56 -32.20 5.96 5.36
CA ILE A 56 -31.33 5.44 4.30
C ILE A 56 -29.90 5.97 4.48
N ASP A 57 -29.71 7.28 4.69
CA ASP A 57 -28.39 7.88 4.93
C ASP A 57 -27.70 7.30 6.15
N ASN A 58 -28.43 7.09 7.24
CA ASN A 58 -27.88 6.47 8.45
C ASN A 58 -27.55 4.99 8.24
N LEU A 59 -28.37 4.27 7.48
CA LEU A 59 -28.11 2.88 7.12
C LEU A 59 -26.86 2.79 6.24
N GLU A 60 -26.71 3.68 5.26
CA GLU A 60 -25.53 3.77 4.41
C GLU A 60 -24.27 4.06 5.23
N LYS A 61 -24.32 5.03 6.15
CA LYS A 61 -23.19 5.33 7.05
C LYS A 61 -22.82 4.13 7.92
N ARG A 62 -23.80 3.42 8.46
CA ARG A 62 -23.57 2.20 9.25
C ARG A 62 -23.00 1.07 8.41
N LEU A 63 -23.49 0.91 7.17
CA LEU A 63 -22.96 -0.08 6.24
C LEU A 63 -21.52 0.23 5.83
N LYS A 64 -21.19 1.49 5.52
CA LYS A 64 -19.81 1.93 5.25
C LYS A 64 -18.89 1.70 6.44
N ALA A 65 -19.35 1.99 7.66
CA ALA A 65 -18.58 1.71 8.87
C ALA A 65 -18.38 0.19 9.13
N ALA A 66 -19.37 -0.64 8.80
CA ALA A 66 -19.30 -2.09 8.96
C ALA A 66 -18.52 -2.80 7.83
N PHE A 67 -18.49 -2.20 6.63
CA PHE A 67 -17.86 -2.73 5.42
C PHE A 67 -17.02 -1.64 4.74
N PRO A 68 -15.82 -1.33 5.27
CA PRO A 68 -14.93 -0.31 4.71
C PRO A 68 -14.51 -0.60 3.26
N SER A 69 -14.59 -1.86 2.82
CA SER A 69 -14.36 -2.24 1.42
C SER A 69 -15.29 -1.53 0.45
N LEU A 70 -16.46 -1.04 0.88
CA LEU A 70 -17.40 -0.28 0.04
C LEU A 70 -16.81 1.05 -0.49
N GLU A 71 -15.70 1.53 0.07
CA GLU A 71 -14.98 2.71 -0.41
C GLU A 71 -14.06 2.39 -1.61
N LEU A 72 -13.78 1.11 -1.88
CA LEU A 72 -12.91 0.66 -2.96
C LEU A 72 -13.67 0.53 -4.30
N PRO A 73 -12.99 0.53 -5.45
CA PRO A 73 -13.61 0.21 -6.74
C PRO A 73 -14.28 -1.17 -6.74
N LEU A 74 -15.41 -1.33 -7.46
CA LEU A 74 -16.21 -2.56 -7.48
C LEU A 74 -15.38 -3.83 -7.72
N LYS A 75 -14.38 -3.77 -8.59
CA LYS A 75 -13.48 -4.89 -8.87
C LYS A 75 -12.70 -5.35 -7.63
N GLU A 76 -12.20 -4.41 -6.84
CA GLU A 76 -11.46 -4.70 -5.60
C GLU A 76 -12.39 -5.20 -4.52
N GLN A 77 -13.60 -4.65 -4.43
CA GLN A 77 -14.65 -5.15 -3.54
C GLN A 77 -14.96 -6.63 -3.78
N ILE A 78 -15.14 -7.00 -5.06
CA ILE A 78 -15.42 -8.38 -5.46
C ILE A 78 -14.27 -9.29 -5.00
N ALA A 79 -13.02 -8.93 -5.30
CA ALA A 79 -11.86 -9.73 -4.93
C ALA A 79 -11.72 -9.92 -3.40
N ILE A 80 -11.93 -8.86 -2.62
CA ILE A 80 -11.88 -8.92 -1.15
C ILE A 80 -13.00 -9.83 -0.62
N ASN A 81 -14.22 -9.65 -1.12
CA ASN A 81 -15.37 -10.44 -0.69
C ASN A 81 -15.20 -11.92 -1.05
N GLU A 82 -14.72 -12.24 -2.25
CA GLU A 82 -14.38 -13.61 -2.66
C GLU A 82 -13.34 -14.23 -1.72
N THR A 83 -12.30 -13.48 -1.36
CA THR A 83 -11.25 -13.93 -0.43
C THR A 83 -11.81 -14.21 0.96
N ILE A 84 -12.64 -13.33 1.51
CA ILE A 84 -13.30 -13.51 2.81
C ILE A 84 -14.23 -14.73 2.78
N MET A 85 -15.01 -14.90 1.71
CA MET A 85 -15.89 -16.05 1.53
C MET A 85 -15.09 -17.37 1.47
N LEU A 86 -13.96 -17.37 0.76
CA LEU A 86 -13.08 -18.54 0.67
C LEU A 86 -12.47 -18.87 2.04
N TYR A 87 -11.91 -17.89 2.74
CA TYR A 87 -11.36 -18.06 4.10
C TYR A 87 -12.42 -18.66 5.05
N ASN A 88 -13.62 -18.10 5.07
CA ASN A 88 -14.72 -18.60 5.90
C ASN A 88 -15.13 -20.04 5.55
N ARG A 89 -15.14 -20.37 4.25
CA ARG A 89 -15.47 -21.73 3.78
C ARG A 89 -14.41 -22.73 4.22
N LEU A 90 -13.13 -22.37 4.12
CA LEU A 90 -12.01 -23.22 4.53
C LEU A 90 -11.98 -23.42 6.05
N LYS A 91 -12.23 -22.38 6.84
CA LYS A 91 -12.26 -22.44 8.31
C LYS A 91 -13.39 -23.30 8.88
N LYS A 92 -14.53 -23.37 8.19
CA LYS A 92 -15.71 -24.16 8.61
C LYS A 92 -15.61 -25.65 8.27
N LYS A 93 -14.73 -26.05 7.34
CA LYS A 93 -14.54 -27.45 6.97
C LYS A 93 -13.56 -28.11 7.93
N LYS A 94 -13.71 -29.43 8.12
CA LYS A 94 -12.65 -30.26 8.73
C LYS A 94 -11.48 -30.24 7.75
N SER A 95 -10.52 -29.36 8.01
CA SER A 95 -9.45 -29.01 7.07
C SER A 95 -8.31 -30.03 7.15
N ASP A 96 -7.83 -30.43 5.98
CA ASP A 96 -6.55 -31.12 5.85
C ASP A 96 -5.40 -30.22 6.29
N ILE A 97 -4.22 -30.83 6.50
CA ILE A 97 -3.03 -30.12 7.00
C ILE A 97 -2.64 -28.97 6.06
N SER A 98 -2.75 -29.15 4.74
CA SER A 98 -2.50 -28.10 3.74
C SER A 98 -3.42 -26.90 3.89
N THR A 99 -4.73 -27.11 4.09
CA THR A 99 -5.68 -26.01 4.33
C THR A 99 -5.35 -25.29 5.64
N ARG A 100 -4.97 -26.01 6.70
CA ARG A 100 -4.56 -25.40 7.97
C ARG A 100 -3.33 -24.51 7.83
N ILE A 101 -2.30 -24.99 7.12
CA ILE A 101 -1.07 -24.21 6.84
C ILE A 101 -1.42 -22.93 6.07
N ALA A 102 -2.27 -23.03 5.04
CA ALA A 102 -2.67 -21.86 4.25
C ALA A 102 -3.46 -20.84 5.09
N LEU A 103 -4.33 -21.29 5.98
CA LEU A 103 -5.08 -20.41 6.88
C LEU A 103 -4.17 -19.74 7.92
N GLU A 104 -3.21 -20.46 8.50
CA GLU A 104 -2.22 -19.90 9.42
C GLU A 104 -1.37 -18.83 8.73
N ASP A 105 -0.96 -19.05 7.48
CA ASP A 105 -0.18 -18.05 6.73
C ASP A 105 -1.02 -16.82 6.34
N PHE A 106 -2.30 -17.02 5.98
CA PHE A 106 -3.24 -15.92 5.75
C PHE A 106 -3.44 -15.05 7.00
N GLU A 107 -3.50 -15.65 8.19
CA GLU A 107 -3.63 -14.90 9.45
C GLU A 107 -2.40 -14.02 9.74
N LYS A 108 -1.21 -14.39 9.25
CA LYS A 108 -0.02 -13.54 9.34
C LYS A 108 -0.14 -12.27 8.51
N ILE A 109 -0.93 -12.27 7.42
CA ILE A 109 -1.18 -11.06 6.61
C ILE A 109 -1.84 -9.98 7.48
N HIS A 110 -2.77 -10.35 8.36
CA HIS A 110 -3.39 -9.39 9.30
C HIS A 110 -2.37 -8.77 10.26
N ILE A 111 -1.42 -9.58 10.75
CA ILE A 111 -0.34 -9.09 11.62
C ILE A 111 0.56 -8.12 10.85
N LEU A 112 0.93 -8.47 9.61
CA LEU A 112 1.72 -7.63 8.72
C LEU A 112 1.04 -6.28 8.46
N LEU A 113 -0.25 -6.29 8.10
CA LEU A 113 -1.01 -5.07 7.85
C LEU A 113 -1.10 -4.18 9.10
N LYS A 114 -1.28 -4.76 10.28
CA LYS A 114 -1.26 -4.02 11.56
C LYS A 114 0.11 -3.41 11.88
N GLN A 115 1.19 -4.08 11.50
CA GLN A 115 2.54 -3.53 11.66
C GLN A 115 2.74 -2.35 10.69
N ALA A 116 2.40 -2.54 9.42
CA ALA A 116 2.50 -1.51 8.39
C ALA A 116 1.65 -0.27 8.71
N GLU A 117 0.41 -0.44 9.20
CA GLU A 117 -0.48 0.65 9.64
C GLU A 117 0.17 1.51 10.73
N LYS A 118 0.96 0.90 11.61
CA LYS A 118 1.67 1.60 12.69
C LYS A 118 3.04 2.14 12.27
N GLY A 119 3.41 2.01 10.99
CA GLY A 119 4.75 2.34 10.49
C GLY A 119 5.85 1.45 11.07
N GLY A 120 5.49 0.25 11.54
CA GLY A 120 6.41 -0.72 12.10
C GLY A 120 7.05 -1.60 11.02
N ASP A 121 8.18 -2.21 11.38
CA ASP A 121 8.89 -3.14 10.51
C ASP A 121 8.10 -4.43 10.34
N PHE A 122 8.13 -4.99 9.13
CA PHE A 122 7.48 -6.26 8.83
C PHE A 122 8.30 -7.14 7.89
N ILE A 123 8.00 -8.43 7.91
CA ILE A 123 8.62 -9.41 7.03
C ILE A 123 7.80 -9.56 5.75
N PHE A 124 8.47 -9.45 4.62
CA PHE A 124 7.87 -9.69 3.30
C PHE A 124 8.64 -10.79 2.56
N HIS A 125 7.94 -11.59 1.76
CA HIS A 125 8.49 -12.83 1.22
C HIS A 125 8.96 -12.76 -0.24
N ASP A 126 9.25 -11.55 -0.73
CA ASP A 126 9.78 -11.33 -2.08
C ASP A 126 10.52 -9.99 -2.18
N ILE A 127 11.85 -10.05 -2.31
CA ILE A 127 12.70 -8.86 -2.44
C ILE A 127 12.46 -8.08 -3.74
N TYR A 128 12.15 -8.76 -4.85
CA TYR A 128 11.97 -8.13 -6.15
C TYR A 128 10.62 -7.41 -6.20
N ALA A 129 9.56 -8.04 -5.69
CA ALA A 129 8.25 -7.40 -5.59
C ALA A 129 8.29 -6.18 -4.65
N ALA A 130 8.97 -6.26 -3.50
CA ALA A 130 9.12 -5.10 -2.61
C ALA A 130 9.89 -3.96 -3.28
N LYS A 131 11.03 -4.25 -3.93
CA LYS A 131 11.81 -3.24 -4.66
C LYS A 131 11.02 -2.67 -5.85
N LEU A 132 10.24 -3.48 -6.54
CA LEU A 132 9.38 -3.06 -7.65
C LEU A 132 8.32 -2.06 -7.17
N ILE A 133 7.69 -2.30 -6.02
CA ILE A 133 6.73 -1.37 -5.42
C ILE A 133 7.42 -0.03 -5.12
N ALA A 134 8.56 -0.06 -4.41
CA ALA A 134 9.32 1.16 -4.10
C ALA A 134 9.72 1.92 -5.37
N LEU A 135 10.26 1.22 -6.36
CA LEU A 135 10.67 1.81 -7.64
C LEU A 135 9.50 2.46 -8.38
N LYS A 136 8.28 1.90 -8.34
CA LYS A 136 7.10 2.48 -9.03
C LYS A 136 6.68 3.82 -8.46
N GLU A 137 6.83 4.02 -7.15
CA GLU A 137 6.43 5.23 -6.45
C GLU A 137 7.43 6.40 -6.60
N LEU A 138 8.69 6.10 -6.95
CA LEU A 138 9.73 7.12 -7.12
C LEU A 138 9.43 8.10 -8.26
N LYS A 139 9.56 9.39 -7.98
CA LYS A 139 9.42 10.51 -8.91
C LYS A 139 10.78 10.97 -9.45
N PRO A 140 10.83 11.65 -10.61
CA PRO A 140 12.08 12.24 -11.12
C PRO A 140 12.75 13.12 -10.06
N GLY A 141 14.09 13.02 -9.95
CA GLY A 141 14.90 13.70 -8.95
C GLY A 141 15.03 12.98 -7.61
N GLN A 142 14.24 11.93 -7.34
CA GLN A 142 14.40 11.10 -6.15
C GLN A 142 15.45 10.01 -6.38
N SER A 143 15.97 9.45 -5.28
CA SER A 143 17.05 8.47 -5.30
C SER A 143 16.61 7.07 -4.86
N PHE A 144 17.32 6.07 -5.38
CA PHE A 144 17.22 4.67 -4.95
C PHE A 144 18.62 4.09 -4.82
N LYS A 145 19.06 3.90 -3.58
CA LYS A 145 20.41 3.43 -3.26
C LYS A 145 20.36 1.95 -2.91
N VAL A 146 21.20 1.14 -3.54
CA VAL A 146 21.19 -0.31 -3.39
C VAL A 146 22.58 -0.87 -3.13
N VAL A 147 22.74 -1.66 -2.07
CA VAL A 147 23.92 -2.51 -1.84
C VAL A 147 23.52 -3.96 -2.02
N SER A 148 24.28 -4.72 -2.80
CA SER A 148 23.94 -6.09 -3.15
C SER A 148 25.16 -6.99 -3.15
N ASN A 149 25.09 -8.06 -2.36
CA ASN A 149 25.96 -9.24 -2.48
C ASN A 149 25.29 -10.36 -3.31
N LEU A 150 24.27 -10.00 -4.11
CA LEU A 150 23.56 -10.95 -4.98
C LEU A 150 24.25 -11.03 -6.34
N ILE A 151 25.32 -11.82 -6.40
CA ILE A 151 26.26 -11.85 -7.53
C ILE A 151 25.93 -12.95 -8.54
N GLU A 152 25.16 -13.96 -8.14
CA GLU A 152 24.80 -15.06 -9.03
C GLU A 152 23.89 -14.59 -10.19
N PRO A 153 24.22 -14.91 -11.47
CA PRO A 153 23.46 -14.44 -12.64
C PRO A 153 21.98 -14.81 -12.61
N PHE A 154 21.61 -15.92 -11.98
CA PHE A 154 20.22 -16.36 -11.93
C PHE A 154 19.30 -15.38 -11.17
N TYR A 155 19.86 -14.58 -10.26
CA TYR A 155 19.15 -13.49 -9.58
C TYR A 155 18.73 -12.35 -10.51
N TRP A 156 19.23 -12.33 -11.74
CA TRP A 156 19.06 -11.22 -12.67
C TRP A 156 18.34 -11.62 -13.97
N GLY A 157 18.18 -12.92 -14.24
CA GLY A 157 17.67 -13.43 -15.51
C GLY A 157 16.40 -14.29 -15.45
N TYR A 158 15.99 -14.79 -14.28
CA TYR A 158 14.90 -15.78 -14.21
C TYR A 158 13.82 -15.41 -13.19
N GLY A 159 12.57 -15.35 -13.66
CA GLY A 159 11.39 -15.04 -12.85
C GLY A 159 10.64 -13.81 -13.35
N LYS A 160 9.31 -13.84 -13.20
CA LYS A 160 8.42 -12.75 -13.64
C LYS A 160 8.75 -11.45 -12.92
N ASP A 161 8.86 -11.50 -11.60
CA ASP A 161 9.09 -10.30 -10.77
C ASP A 161 10.52 -9.76 -10.90
N VAL A 162 11.51 -10.64 -11.15
CA VAL A 162 12.89 -10.24 -11.46
C VAL A 162 12.95 -9.46 -12.78
N THR A 163 12.37 -10.03 -13.83
CA THR A 163 12.33 -9.40 -15.16
C THR A 163 11.62 -8.05 -15.10
N GLU A 164 10.49 -7.98 -14.40
CA GLU A 164 9.70 -6.76 -14.27
C GLU A 164 10.43 -5.70 -13.42
N HIS A 165 11.07 -6.11 -12.33
CA HIS A 165 11.93 -5.26 -11.53
C HIS A 165 13.06 -4.65 -12.36
N THR A 166 13.79 -5.46 -13.14
CA THR A 166 14.89 -4.98 -13.99
C THR A 166 14.42 -3.97 -15.03
N LYS A 167 13.31 -4.26 -15.73
CA LYS A 167 12.70 -3.33 -16.69
C LYS A 167 12.28 -2.01 -16.02
N GLN A 168 11.64 -2.09 -14.86
CA GLN A 168 11.19 -0.91 -14.13
C GLN A 168 12.37 -0.08 -13.64
N ASN A 169 13.45 -0.73 -13.19
CA ASN A 169 14.69 -0.09 -12.77
C ASN A 169 15.26 0.80 -13.90
N TYR A 170 15.39 0.25 -15.11
CA TYR A 170 15.85 1.01 -16.29
C TYR A 170 14.89 2.12 -16.69
N ARG A 171 13.59 1.85 -16.65
CA ARG A 171 12.57 2.84 -16.97
C ARG A 171 12.64 4.04 -16.03
N GLN A 172 12.85 3.81 -14.73
CA GLN A 172 12.95 4.87 -13.75
C GLN A 172 14.24 5.67 -13.87
N ALA A 173 15.39 5.00 -14.07
CA ALA A 173 16.65 5.67 -14.35
C ALA A 173 16.53 6.63 -15.55
N LYS A 174 15.96 6.14 -16.67
CA LYS A 174 15.69 6.96 -17.87
C LYS A 174 14.68 8.09 -17.66
N ARG A 175 13.80 7.97 -16.66
CA ARG A 175 12.82 9.00 -16.28
C ARG A 175 13.43 10.08 -15.36
N GLY A 176 14.69 9.93 -14.96
CA GLY A 176 15.39 10.88 -14.09
C GLY A 176 15.35 10.53 -12.60
N VAL A 177 15.05 9.28 -12.25
CA VAL A 177 15.31 8.76 -10.89
C VAL A 177 16.81 8.45 -10.77
N HIS A 178 17.44 8.89 -9.68
CA HIS A 178 18.86 8.64 -9.42
C HIS A 178 19.05 7.28 -8.77
N ILE A 179 19.44 6.28 -9.57
CA ILE A 179 19.63 4.92 -9.08
C ILE A 179 21.11 4.64 -8.96
N GLU A 180 21.53 4.29 -7.75
CA GLU A 180 22.91 3.95 -7.44
C GLU A 180 23.00 2.54 -6.89
N ARG A 181 23.92 1.73 -7.44
CA ARG A 181 24.08 0.33 -7.05
C ARG A 181 25.53 0.01 -6.76
N ILE A 182 25.78 -0.56 -5.58
CA ILE A 182 27.08 -1.09 -5.18
C ILE A 182 26.99 -2.61 -5.12
N PHE A 183 27.88 -3.28 -5.85
CA PHE A 183 28.08 -4.72 -5.76
C PHE A 183 29.21 -5.06 -4.78
N LEU A 184 28.94 -5.97 -3.84
CA LEU A 184 29.94 -6.49 -2.91
C LEU A 184 30.42 -7.84 -3.43
N LEU A 185 31.66 -7.92 -3.85
CA LEU A 185 32.22 -9.09 -4.54
C LEU A 185 33.17 -9.85 -3.61
N LYS A 186 33.14 -11.18 -3.62
CA LYS A 186 34.10 -11.97 -2.82
C LYS A 186 35.48 -11.96 -3.47
N ASP A 187 35.53 -12.07 -4.79
CA ASP A 187 36.76 -12.20 -5.58
C ASP A 187 36.55 -11.82 -7.06
N GLU A 188 37.60 -11.99 -7.86
CA GLU A 188 37.59 -11.71 -9.31
C GLU A 188 36.67 -12.65 -10.13
N ASP A 189 36.33 -13.84 -9.60
CA ASP A 189 35.37 -14.74 -10.23
C ASP A 189 33.96 -14.14 -10.13
N ASP A 190 33.60 -13.63 -8.94
CA ASP A 190 32.38 -12.84 -8.72
C ASP A 190 32.29 -11.63 -9.65
N PHE A 191 33.39 -10.89 -9.82
CA PHE A 191 33.44 -9.76 -10.77
C PHE A 191 33.13 -10.22 -12.20
N SER A 192 33.76 -11.32 -12.63
CA SER A 192 33.59 -11.86 -13.97
C SER A 192 32.15 -12.29 -14.26
N LYS A 193 31.46 -12.90 -13.28
CA LYS A 193 30.05 -13.33 -13.40
C LYS A 193 29.07 -12.17 -13.57
N ILE A 194 29.29 -11.09 -12.82
CA ILE A 194 28.32 -9.97 -12.76
C ILE A 194 28.65 -8.85 -13.76
N LYS A 195 29.82 -8.88 -14.40
CA LYS A 195 30.30 -7.83 -15.31
C LYS A 195 29.29 -7.46 -16.40
N GLU A 196 28.66 -8.44 -17.04
CA GLU A 196 27.65 -8.18 -18.07
C GLU A 196 26.42 -7.44 -17.51
N ILE A 197 25.99 -7.83 -16.32
CA ILE A 197 24.85 -7.20 -15.61
C ILE A 197 25.22 -5.77 -15.17
N MET A 198 26.45 -5.55 -14.72
CA MET A 198 26.95 -4.21 -14.39
C MET A 198 27.00 -3.31 -15.63
N ASP A 199 27.47 -3.84 -16.75
CA ASP A 199 27.53 -3.13 -18.03
C ASP A 199 26.13 -2.78 -18.55
N GLU A 200 25.18 -3.72 -18.49
CA GLU A 200 23.78 -3.48 -18.85
C GLU A 200 23.15 -2.38 -17.98
N GLN A 201 23.38 -2.40 -16.66
CA GLN A 201 22.85 -1.38 -15.76
C GLN A 201 23.46 0.00 -16.03
N ALA A 202 24.77 0.07 -16.20
CA ALA A 202 25.47 1.32 -16.51
C ALA A 202 25.00 1.91 -17.85
N LYS A 203 24.81 1.08 -18.89
CA LYS A 203 24.23 1.51 -20.18
C LYS A 203 22.81 2.05 -20.08
N ASN A 204 22.07 1.69 -19.03
CA ASN A 204 20.72 2.17 -18.76
C ASN A 204 20.68 3.31 -17.72
N SER A 205 21.78 4.06 -17.58
CA SER A 205 21.87 5.28 -16.74
C SER A 205 21.74 5.01 -15.24
N ILE A 206 22.10 3.81 -14.79
CA ILE A 206 22.28 3.50 -13.37
C ILE A 206 23.74 3.74 -13.00
N ASP A 207 23.99 4.42 -11.89
CA ASP A 207 25.35 4.58 -11.37
C ASP A 207 25.80 3.29 -10.67
N VAL A 208 26.67 2.54 -11.33
CA VAL A 208 27.15 1.25 -10.85
C VAL A 208 28.54 1.36 -10.23
N PHE A 209 28.70 0.75 -9.07
CA PHE A 209 29.94 0.66 -8.31
C PHE A 209 30.17 -0.79 -7.86
N TYR A 210 31.42 -1.12 -7.54
CA TYR A 210 31.77 -2.41 -6.95
C TYR A 210 32.92 -2.28 -5.96
N VAL A 211 33.00 -3.22 -5.02
CA VAL A 211 34.09 -3.32 -4.03
C VAL A 211 34.27 -4.77 -3.65
N PHE A 212 35.51 -5.21 -3.43
CA PHE A 212 35.76 -6.55 -2.91
C PHE A 212 35.59 -6.56 -1.39
N GLN A 213 34.99 -7.62 -0.83
CA GLN A 213 34.65 -7.66 0.60
C GLN A 213 35.87 -7.55 1.52
N ASN A 214 37.04 -8.01 1.06
CA ASN A 214 38.32 -7.87 1.77
C ASN A 214 38.90 -6.45 1.75
N GLU A 215 38.41 -5.57 0.87
CA GLU A 215 38.79 -4.15 0.81
C GLU A 215 37.92 -3.28 1.73
N LEU A 216 36.88 -3.84 2.36
CA LEU A 216 36.00 -3.10 3.27
C LEU A 216 36.55 -3.07 4.70
N ASP A 217 36.58 -1.86 5.29
CA ASP A 217 36.98 -1.68 6.69
C ASP A 217 36.08 -2.46 7.68
N LYS A 218 34.82 -2.67 7.31
CA LYS A 218 33.84 -3.39 8.10
C LYS A 218 32.84 -4.10 7.19
N MET A 219 32.62 -5.39 7.44
CA MET A 219 31.56 -6.13 6.75
C MET A 219 30.18 -5.69 7.24
N LEU A 220 29.24 -5.62 6.29
CA LEU A 220 27.84 -5.38 6.60
C LEU A 220 27.23 -6.58 7.33
N PRO A 221 26.32 -6.34 8.30
CA PRO A 221 25.56 -7.41 8.93
C PRO A 221 24.42 -7.95 8.04
N TYR A 222 24.28 -7.44 6.81
CA TYR A 222 23.20 -7.75 5.89
C TYR A 222 23.75 -8.23 4.54
N ALA A 223 23.03 -9.14 3.89
CA ALA A 223 23.38 -9.62 2.56
C ALA A 223 23.08 -8.59 1.46
N SER A 224 22.01 -7.81 1.62
CA SER A 224 21.65 -6.72 0.69
C SER A 224 20.72 -5.75 1.38
N PHE A 225 20.77 -4.48 0.99
CA PHE A 225 19.71 -3.54 1.29
C PHE A 225 19.43 -2.60 0.13
N ALA A 226 18.22 -2.06 0.08
CA ALA A 226 17.83 -0.97 -0.80
C ALA A 226 17.06 0.08 0.01
N ILE A 227 17.33 1.36 -0.24
CA ILE A 227 16.69 2.46 0.47
C ILE A 227 16.26 3.57 -0.50
N SER A 228 15.20 4.27 -0.11
CA SER A 228 14.91 5.63 -0.57
C SER A 228 14.58 6.47 0.65
N GLU A 229 15.39 7.50 0.87
CA GLU A 229 15.22 8.44 1.98
C GLU A 229 13.95 9.28 1.77
N GLU A 230 13.65 9.63 0.50
CA GLU A 230 12.51 10.44 0.10
C GLU A 230 11.17 9.72 0.26
N LEU A 231 11.15 8.39 0.10
CA LEU A 231 9.98 7.56 0.37
C LEU A 231 9.93 7.03 1.80
N SER A 232 10.97 7.31 2.62
CA SER A 232 11.12 6.77 3.96
C SER A 232 10.95 5.25 3.98
N ILE A 233 11.67 4.55 3.09
CA ILE A 233 11.61 3.09 2.96
C ILE A 233 13.00 2.45 2.95
N GLY A 234 13.14 1.38 3.72
CA GLY A 234 14.27 0.46 3.67
C GLY A 234 13.81 -0.97 3.42
N ILE A 235 14.53 -1.68 2.56
CA ILE A 235 14.32 -3.08 2.22
C ILE A 235 15.61 -3.82 2.52
N ILE A 236 15.59 -4.69 3.52
CA ILE A 236 16.79 -5.34 4.07
C ILE A 236 16.68 -6.86 3.89
N SER A 237 17.67 -7.44 3.22
CA SER A 237 17.89 -8.89 3.19
C SER A 237 19.00 -9.26 4.17
N HIS A 238 18.65 -10.02 5.19
CA HIS A 238 19.60 -10.45 6.22
C HIS A 238 20.51 -11.59 5.78
N ARG A 239 20.11 -12.38 4.77
CA ARG A 239 20.82 -13.60 4.36
C ARG A 239 20.80 -13.78 2.84
N GLU A 240 21.94 -14.19 2.28
CA GLU A 240 22.09 -14.47 0.84
C GLU A 240 21.19 -15.62 0.38
N ASP A 241 21.06 -16.66 1.20
CA ASP A 241 20.32 -17.88 0.88
C ASP A 241 18.79 -17.77 1.06
N LEU A 242 18.31 -16.63 1.57
CA LEU A 242 16.90 -16.39 1.88
C LEU A 242 16.38 -15.10 1.22
N LEU A 243 16.53 -14.98 -0.10
CA LEU A 243 15.98 -13.85 -0.87
C LEU A 243 14.47 -13.66 -0.75
N GLY A 244 13.76 -14.75 -0.45
CA GLY A 244 12.32 -14.74 -0.19
C GLY A 244 11.96 -14.31 1.23
N LYS A 245 12.85 -13.71 2.02
CA LYS A 245 12.50 -13.17 3.34
C LYS A 245 13.29 -11.91 3.66
N ILE A 246 12.64 -10.77 3.48
CA ILE A 246 13.19 -9.44 3.72
C ILE A 246 12.47 -8.74 4.86
N THR A 247 13.15 -7.78 5.48
CA THR A 247 12.52 -6.78 6.36
C THR A 247 12.24 -5.53 5.55
N VAL A 248 11.00 -5.06 5.60
CA VAL A 248 10.62 -3.73 5.10
C VAL A 248 10.46 -2.82 6.31
N THR A 249 11.10 -1.65 6.27
CA THR A 249 11.09 -0.67 7.35
C THR A 249 10.72 0.71 6.83
N SER A 250 9.95 1.45 7.64
CA SER A 250 9.74 2.89 7.52
C SER A 250 10.38 3.69 8.67
N ASN A 251 11.28 3.04 9.43
CA ASN A 251 11.96 3.68 10.56
C ASN A 251 13.11 4.55 10.04
N ASN A 252 12.93 5.88 10.16
CA ASN A 252 13.93 6.86 9.72
C ASN A 252 15.31 6.66 10.35
N GLN A 253 15.41 6.18 11.59
CA GLN A 253 16.71 5.93 12.22
C GLN A 253 17.48 4.83 11.48
N ILE A 254 16.80 3.73 11.16
CA ILE A 254 17.38 2.61 10.40
C ILE A 254 17.73 3.07 8.97
N ILE A 255 16.84 3.83 8.33
CA ILE A 255 17.07 4.32 6.96
C ILE A 255 18.27 5.27 6.90
N THR A 256 18.39 6.19 7.86
CA THR A 256 19.55 7.10 7.96
C THR A 256 20.84 6.33 8.23
N GLU A 257 20.81 5.31 9.10
CA GLU A 257 21.96 4.44 9.33
C GLU A 257 22.40 3.72 8.04
N LEU A 258 21.45 3.13 7.32
CA LEU A 258 21.73 2.46 6.04
C LEU A 258 22.24 3.43 4.97
N ALA A 259 21.73 4.67 4.93
CA ALA A 259 22.20 5.71 4.03
C ALA A 259 23.66 6.08 4.32
N TRP A 260 24.00 6.25 5.60
CA TRP A 260 25.37 6.50 6.04
C TRP A 260 26.31 5.34 5.70
N GLN A 261 25.87 4.09 5.92
CA GLN A 261 26.63 2.89 5.53
C GLN A 261 26.84 2.83 4.01
N PHE A 262 25.82 3.15 3.21
CA PHE A 262 25.93 3.22 1.76
C PHE A 262 27.02 4.21 1.33
N ASP A 263 27.02 5.42 1.89
CA ASP A 263 27.99 6.45 1.53
C ASP A 263 29.43 6.08 1.92
N ILE A 264 29.62 5.36 3.03
CA ILE A 264 30.94 4.83 3.43
C ILE A 264 31.43 3.79 2.44
N ILE A 265 30.60 2.81 2.11
CA ILE A 265 30.95 1.75 1.15
C ILE A 265 31.24 2.37 -0.21
N LYS A 266 30.44 3.34 -0.64
CA LYS A 266 30.62 4.05 -1.91
C LYS A 266 32.00 4.71 -2.01
N LYS A 267 32.49 5.33 -0.93
CA LYS A 267 33.83 5.95 -0.89
C LYS A 267 34.97 4.93 -1.07
N GLN A 268 34.75 3.68 -0.68
CA GLN A 268 35.71 2.57 -0.83
C GLN A 268 35.52 1.82 -2.15
N SER A 269 34.42 2.06 -2.85
CA SER A 269 34.07 1.37 -4.08
C SER A 269 34.67 2.02 -5.33
N LYS A 270 34.87 1.19 -6.35
CA LYS A 270 35.31 1.60 -7.69
C LYS A 270 34.06 1.85 -8.55
N LYS A 271 33.99 3.03 -9.19
CA LYS A 271 32.93 3.31 -10.17
C LYS A 271 33.13 2.41 -11.40
N PHE A 272 32.10 1.70 -11.80
CA PHE A 272 32.12 0.87 -13.00
C PHE A 272 31.86 1.74 -14.22
N ASN A 273 32.79 1.72 -15.16
CA ASN A 273 32.63 2.39 -16.45
C ASN A 273 32.28 1.32 -17.48
N ALA A 274 31.08 1.42 -18.06
CA ALA A 274 30.66 0.55 -19.16
C ALA A 274 31.69 0.60 -20.31
N ALA A 275 31.92 -0.54 -20.95
CA ALA A 275 32.72 -0.55 -22.16
C ALA A 275 31.97 0.23 -23.24
N LYS A 276 32.64 1.24 -23.82
CA LYS A 276 32.09 2.04 -24.92
C LYS A 276 31.79 1.18 -26.14
#